data_AF-A0AAV1KSN6-F1
#
_entry.id   AF-A0AAV1KSN6-F1
#
_cell.length_a   1.000
_cell.length_b   1.000
_cell.length_c   1.000
_cell.angle_alpha   90.00
_cell.angle_beta   90.00
_cell.angle_gamma   90.00
#
_symmetry.space_group_name_H-M   'P 1'
#
loop_
_entity.id
_entity.type
_entity.pdbx_description
1 polymer ?
#
loop_
_entity_poly.entity_id
_entity_poly.type
_entity_poly.pdbx_seq_one_letter_code
_entity_poly.pdbx_strand_id
1 'polypeptide(L)'
;MHLSSVRVALAAVLALVLGLAAASPSPPHHVARRSFFKLQCKGIYDASIFARLDRICDDCYNLFRDPSLYNLCRKDCFTTDYFKGCVEVLQETDQLELFKTYIKQLHGADPGI
;
A
#
# COMPACT_ATOMS: atom_id res chain seq x y z
N MET A 1 -9.10 40.21 39.21
CA MET A 1 -7.87 39.56 38.71
C MET A 1 -8.05 38.06 38.46
N HIS A 2 -8.62 37.27 39.40
CA HIS A 2 -8.69 35.80 39.28
C HIS A 2 -9.65 35.26 38.20
N LEU A 3 -10.75 35.95 37.92
CA LEU A 3 -11.78 35.48 36.97
C LEU A 3 -11.37 35.65 35.49
N SER A 4 -10.52 36.64 35.19
CA SER A 4 -9.99 36.88 33.84
C SER A 4 -8.93 35.84 33.46
N SER A 5 -8.09 35.42 34.41
CA SER A 5 -7.07 34.39 34.21
C SER A 5 -7.68 33.04 33.85
N VAL A 6 -8.77 32.65 34.51
CA VAL A 6 -9.47 31.38 34.27
C VAL A 6 -10.12 31.34 32.88
N ARG A 7 -10.69 32.46 32.41
CA ARG A 7 -11.28 32.56 31.06
C ARG A 7 -10.23 32.50 29.95
N VAL A 8 -9.09 33.16 30.15
CA VAL A 8 -7.96 33.12 29.20
C VAL A 8 -7.37 31.71 29.14
N ALA A 9 -7.22 31.03 30.28
CA ALA A 9 -6.76 29.65 30.32
C ALA A 9 -7.73 28.70 29.61
N LEU A 10 -9.05 28.85 29.81
CA LEU A 10 -10.06 28.02 29.15
C LEU A 10 -10.06 28.22 27.62
N ALA A 11 -9.95 29.47 27.16
CA ALA A 11 -9.88 29.81 25.74
C ALA A 11 -8.60 29.28 25.08
N ALA A 12 -7.46 29.34 25.78
CA ALA A 12 -6.19 28.78 25.30
C ALA A 12 -6.22 27.25 25.19
N VAL A 13 -6.86 26.57 26.15
CA VAL A 13 -7.07 25.11 26.11
C VAL A 13 -7.96 24.73 24.93
N LEU A 14 -9.08 25.43 24.70
CA LEU A 14 -9.94 25.18 23.54
C LEU A 14 -9.22 25.42 22.20
N ALA A 15 -8.40 26.46 22.08
CA ALA A 15 -7.63 26.71 20.87
C ALA A 15 -6.60 25.60 20.58
N LEU A 16 -6.02 25.01 21.64
CA LEU A 16 -5.09 23.88 21.51
C LEU A 16 -5.79 22.60 21.03
N VAL A 17 -7.02 22.32 21.47
CA VAL A 17 -7.75 21.10 21.04
C VAL A 17 -8.19 21.19 19.57
N LEU A 18 -8.46 22.40 19.07
CA LEU A 18 -8.91 22.64 17.69
C LEU A 18 -7.76 22.65 16.68
N GLY A 19 -6.52 22.92 17.11
CA GLY A 19 -5.34 22.97 16.23
C GLY A 19 -4.83 21.60 15.75
N LEU A 20 -5.19 20.50 16.42
CA LEU A 20 -4.69 19.16 16.08
C LEU A 20 -5.43 18.46 14.92
N ALA A 21 -6.52 19.04 14.40
CA ALA A 21 -7.37 18.37 13.41
C ALA A 21 -7.01 18.67 11.93
N ALA A 22 -5.93 19.41 11.65
CA ALA A 22 -5.62 19.88 10.29
C ALA A 22 -4.73 18.94 9.45
N ALA A 23 -4.53 17.68 9.87
CA ALA A 23 -3.91 16.67 9.01
C ALA A 23 -5.00 16.00 8.17
N SER A 24 -5.32 16.57 7.01
CA SER A 24 -6.19 15.91 6.03
C SER A 24 -5.54 14.60 5.57
N PRO A 25 -6.11 13.42 5.89
CA PRO A 25 -5.57 12.15 5.38
C PRO A 25 -5.75 12.17 3.86
N SER A 26 -4.64 12.17 3.12
CA SER A 26 -4.70 11.96 1.69
C SER A 26 -5.33 10.58 1.44
N PRO A 27 -6.26 10.44 0.49
CA PRO A 27 -6.90 9.15 0.25
C PRO A 27 -5.82 8.13 -0.13
N PRO A 28 -5.74 6.97 0.54
CA PRO A 28 -4.73 5.93 0.22
C PRO A 28 -4.76 5.52 -1.26
N HIS A 29 -5.89 5.72 -1.93
CA HIS A 29 -6.09 5.52 -3.36
C HIS A 29 -5.12 6.29 -4.27
N HIS A 30 -4.71 7.52 -3.93
CA HIS A 30 -3.78 8.30 -4.77
C HIS A 30 -2.37 7.72 -4.75
N VAL A 31 -1.94 7.21 -3.61
CA VAL A 31 -0.60 6.61 -3.44
C VAL A 31 -0.52 5.30 -4.21
N ALA A 32 -1.55 4.45 -4.10
CA ALA A 32 -1.63 3.19 -4.84
C ALA A 32 -1.60 3.41 -6.37
N ARG A 33 -2.39 4.37 -6.87
CA ARG A 33 -2.43 4.69 -8.31
C ARG A 33 -1.10 5.23 -8.83
N ARG A 34 -0.38 6.04 -8.04
CA ARG A 34 0.98 6.49 -8.40
C ARG A 34 1.96 5.31 -8.43
N SER A 35 1.88 4.41 -7.46
CA SER A 35 2.72 3.22 -7.40
C SER A 35 2.53 2.34 -8.63
N PHE A 36 1.27 2.11 -9.04
CA PHE A 36 0.92 1.36 -10.24
C PHE A 36 1.68 1.84 -11.49
N PHE A 37 1.68 3.15 -11.76
CA PHE A 37 2.42 3.71 -12.90
C PHE A 37 3.94 3.62 -12.71
N LYS A 38 4.45 3.78 -11.49
CA LYS A 38 5.88 3.66 -11.20
C LYS A 38 6.40 2.25 -11.49
N LEU A 39 5.60 1.23 -11.17
CA LEU A 39 5.91 -0.19 -11.39
C LEU A 39 5.77 -0.62 -12.86
N GLN A 40 5.50 0.30 -13.79
CA GLN A 40 5.32 0.01 -15.21
C GLN A 40 4.14 -0.94 -15.50
N CYS A 41 3.14 -0.98 -14.62
CA CYS A 41 1.86 -1.60 -14.96
C CYS A 41 1.17 -0.78 -16.05
N LYS A 42 0.98 -1.38 -17.24
CA LYS A 42 0.45 -0.70 -18.45
C LYS A 42 -0.97 -1.13 -18.82
N GLY A 43 -1.54 -2.05 -18.05
CA GLY A 43 -2.90 -2.56 -18.25
C GLY A 43 -3.95 -1.71 -17.54
N ILE A 44 -5.05 -2.37 -17.15
CA ILE A 44 -6.20 -1.71 -16.54
C ILE A 44 -5.94 -1.60 -15.03
N TYR A 45 -5.92 -0.36 -14.52
CA TYR A 45 -5.80 -0.13 -13.09
C TYR A 45 -7.06 -0.59 -12.36
N ASP A 46 -6.91 -1.59 -11.49
CA ASP A 46 -7.92 -2.02 -10.53
C ASP A 46 -7.32 -1.94 -9.12
N ALA A 47 -7.90 -1.09 -8.28
CA ALA A 47 -7.38 -0.84 -6.94
C ALA A 47 -7.48 -2.07 -6.02
N SER A 48 -8.51 -2.90 -6.20
CA SER A 48 -8.73 -4.08 -5.37
C SER A 48 -7.73 -5.19 -5.70
N ILE A 49 -7.50 -5.41 -7.00
CA ILE A 49 -6.51 -6.37 -7.50
C ILE A 49 -5.10 -5.93 -7.11
N PHE A 50 -4.78 -4.66 -7.34
CA PHE A 50 -3.47 -4.11 -7.01
C PHE A 50 -3.17 -4.27 -5.51
N ALA A 51 -4.11 -3.91 -4.63
CA ALA A 51 -3.95 -4.08 -3.20
C ALA A 51 -3.80 -5.56 -2.79
N ARG A 52 -4.47 -6.49 -3.48
CA ARG A 52 -4.36 -7.92 -3.19
C ARG A 52 -2.96 -8.46 -3.50
N LEU A 53 -2.40 -8.10 -4.65
CA LEU A 53 -1.03 -8.47 -5.03
C LEU A 53 0.01 -7.76 -4.14
N ASP A 54 -0.25 -6.51 -3.75
CA ASP A 54 0.62 -5.73 -2.86
C ASP A 54 0.81 -6.38 -1.49
N ARG A 55 -0.27 -6.97 -0.94
CA ARG A 55 -0.24 -7.66 0.36
C ARG A 55 0.64 -8.90 0.34
N ILE A 56 0.69 -9.67 -0.74
CA ILE A 56 1.62 -10.80 -0.87
C ILE A 56 3.06 -10.33 -0.66
N CYS A 57 3.43 -9.20 -1.25
CA CYS A 57 4.76 -8.63 -1.08
C CYS A 57 5.01 -8.10 0.34
N ASP A 58 3.99 -7.52 0.97
CA ASP A 58 4.08 -7.00 2.35
C ASP A 58 4.21 -8.14 3.37
N ASP A 59 3.38 -9.17 3.28
CA ASP A 59 3.41 -10.35 4.15
C ASP A 59 4.74 -11.11 4.00
N CYS A 60 5.24 -11.24 2.77
CA CYS A 60 6.54 -11.84 2.49
C CYS A 60 7.71 -11.03 3.10
N TYR A 61 7.67 -9.70 2.97
CA TYR A 61 8.61 -8.81 3.66
C TYR A 61 8.53 -8.99 5.18
N ASN A 62 7.33 -9.05 5.77
CA ASN A 62 7.13 -9.18 7.20
C ASN A 62 7.66 -10.53 7.74
N LEU A 63 7.58 -11.58 6.92
CA LEU A 63 8.11 -12.90 7.25
C LEU A 63 9.65 -12.91 7.31
N PHE A 64 10.32 -12.41 6.27
CA PHE A 64 11.78 -12.44 6.16
C PHE A 64 12.48 -11.25 6.81
N ARG A 65 11.75 -10.17 7.08
CA ARG A 65 12.22 -8.88 7.60
C ARG A 65 13.31 -8.21 6.74
N ASP A 66 13.32 -8.46 5.44
CA ASP A 66 14.22 -7.79 4.48
C ASP A 66 13.47 -6.69 3.68
N PRO A 67 13.76 -5.40 3.92
CA PRO A 67 13.06 -4.29 3.25
C PRO A 67 13.24 -4.26 1.73
N SER A 68 14.25 -4.94 1.19
CA SER A 68 14.47 -5.05 -0.25
C SER A 68 13.41 -5.91 -0.92
N LEU A 69 12.90 -6.94 -0.22
CA LEU A 69 11.94 -7.91 -0.77
C LEU A 69 10.64 -7.25 -1.21
N TYR A 70 10.10 -6.31 -0.42
CA TYR A 70 8.87 -5.62 -0.79
C TYR A 70 9.01 -4.90 -2.15
N ASN A 71 10.16 -4.25 -2.39
CA ASN A 71 10.40 -3.56 -3.66
C ASN A 71 10.66 -4.52 -4.81
N LEU A 72 11.41 -5.60 -4.59
CA LEU A 72 11.75 -6.61 -5.59
C LEU A 72 10.53 -7.44 -6.01
N CYS A 73 9.68 -7.79 -5.06
CA CYS A 73 8.43 -8.52 -5.29
C CYS A 73 7.46 -7.75 -6.20
N ARG A 74 7.34 -6.44 -6.00
CA ARG A 74 6.41 -5.58 -6.76
C ARG A 74 6.94 -5.12 -8.11
N LYS A 75 8.25 -5.18 -8.29
CA LYS A 75 8.96 -4.64 -9.45
C LYS A 75 8.37 -5.21 -10.75
N ASP A 76 8.43 -4.42 -11.82
CA ASP A 76 7.96 -4.79 -13.16
C ASP A 76 6.50 -5.31 -13.15
N CYS A 77 5.67 -4.68 -12.33
CA CYS A 77 4.27 -5.04 -12.13
C CYS A 77 4.06 -6.49 -11.67
N PHE A 78 4.78 -6.90 -10.62
CA PHE A 78 4.67 -8.23 -9.97
C PHE A 78 5.08 -9.43 -10.84
N THR A 79 5.75 -9.22 -11.97
CA THR A 79 6.20 -10.31 -12.87
C THR A 79 7.60 -10.81 -12.53
N THR A 80 8.02 -10.75 -11.27
CA THR A 80 9.36 -11.17 -10.85
C THR A 80 9.32 -12.54 -10.18
N ASP A 81 10.45 -13.24 -10.23
CA ASP A 81 10.62 -14.49 -9.47
C ASP A 81 10.46 -14.26 -7.96
N TYR A 82 10.69 -13.04 -7.47
CA TYR A 82 10.43 -12.68 -6.08
C TYR A 82 8.94 -12.75 -5.73
N PHE A 83 8.06 -12.29 -6.63
CA PHE A 83 6.62 -12.43 -6.41
C PHE A 83 6.22 -13.91 -6.30
N LYS A 84 6.69 -14.73 -7.24
CA LYS A 84 6.45 -16.18 -7.23
C LYS A 84 6.98 -16.85 -5.96
N GLY A 85 8.23 -16.58 -5.58
CA GLY A 85 8.81 -17.10 -4.35
C GLY A 85 8.05 -16.65 -3.10
N CYS A 86 7.54 -15.43 -3.07
CA CYS A 86 6.69 -14.97 -1.98
C CYS A 86 5.36 -15.74 -1.90
N VAL A 87 4.71 -16.01 -3.04
CA VAL A 87 3.51 -16.87 -3.08
C VAL A 87 3.82 -18.28 -2.56
N GLU A 88 4.95 -18.86 -2.96
CA GLU A 88 5.40 -20.18 -2.52
C GLU A 88 5.64 -20.25 -1.00
N VAL A 89 6.39 -19.29 -0.45
CA VAL A 89 6.73 -19.27 0.98
C VAL A 89 5.50 -18.97 1.85
N LEU A 90 4.59 -18.11 1.38
CA LEU A 90 3.33 -17.84 2.09
C LEU A 90 2.31 -18.99 1.95
N GLN A 91 2.64 -20.06 1.24
CA GLN A 91 1.78 -21.23 1.03
C GLN A 91 0.49 -20.90 0.26
N GLU A 92 0.54 -19.90 -0.63
CA GLU A 92 -0.58 -19.44 -1.45
C GLU A 92 -0.52 -19.98 -2.90
N THR A 93 0.21 -21.08 -3.11
CA THR A 93 0.48 -21.66 -4.44
C THR A 93 -0.79 -22.07 -5.18
N ASP A 94 -1.83 -22.48 -4.45
CA ASP A 94 -3.13 -22.84 -5.03
C ASP A 94 -3.82 -21.64 -5.71
N GLN A 95 -3.44 -20.42 -5.33
CA GLN A 95 -3.96 -19.18 -5.89
C GLN A 95 -3.07 -18.59 -6.99
N LEU A 96 -1.95 -19.23 -7.33
CA LEU A 96 -0.97 -18.66 -8.25
C LEU A 96 -1.58 -18.36 -9.64
N GLU A 97 -2.40 -19.26 -10.19
CA GLU A 97 -3.05 -19.04 -11.50
C GLU A 97 -4.06 -17.88 -11.47
N LEU A 98 -4.73 -17.67 -10.33
CA LEU A 98 -5.58 -16.50 -10.12
C LEU A 98 -4.74 -15.22 -10.08
N PHE A 99 -3.61 -15.24 -9.37
CA PHE A 99 -2.69 -14.10 -9.34
C PHE A 99 -2.09 -13.79 -10.70
N LYS A 100 -1.77 -14.79 -11.53
CA LYS A 100 -1.35 -14.56 -12.93
C LYS A 100 -2.43 -13.85 -13.73
N THR A 101 -3.69 -14.22 -13.56
CA THR A 101 -4.82 -13.55 -14.22
C THR A 101 -4.93 -12.08 -13.81
N TYR A 102 -4.76 -11.81 -12.51
CA TYR A 102 -4.71 -10.46 -11.97
C TYR A 102 -3.55 -9.64 -12.50
N ILE A 103 -2.33 -10.20 -12.48
CA ILE A 103 -1.14 -9.55 -13.00
C ILE A 103 -1.33 -9.26 -14.50
N LYS A 104 -1.86 -10.20 -15.28
CA LYS A 104 -2.15 -9.99 -16.70
C LYS A 104 -3.05 -8.78 -16.95
N GLN A 105 -4.10 -8.62 -16.13
CA GLN A 105 -5.00 -7.47 -16.23
C GLN A 105 -4.27 -6.15 -15.91
N LEU A 106 -3.46 -6.12 -14.85
CA LEU A 106 -2.75 -4.90 -14.41
C LEU A 106 -1.56 -4.56 -15.30
N HIS A 107 -0.81 -5.56 -15.76
CA HIS A 107 0.38 -5.43 -16.59
C HIS A 107 0.01 -5.13 -18.04
N GLY A 108 -1.05 -5.75 -18.56
CA GLY A 108 -1.45 -5.66 -19.96
C GLY A 108 -0.68 -6.61 -20.90
N ALA A 109 0.08 -7.55 -20.34
CA ALA A 109 0.82 -8.59 -21.06
C ALA A 109 0.82 -9.90 -20.26
N ASP A 110 1.33 -10.97 -20.86
CA ASP A 110 1.51 -12.23 -20.15
C ASP A 110 2.57 -12.08 -19.03
N PRO A 111 2.29 -12.54 -17.80
CA PRO A 111 3.17 -12.31 -16.66
C PRO A 111 4.45 -13.16 -16.66
N GLY A 112 4.52 -14.26 -17.44
CA GLY A 112 5.75 -15.04 -17.62
C GLY A 112 6.32 -15.76 -16.38
N ILE A 113 5.58 -15.80 -15.26
CA ILE A 113 5.96 -16.44 -13.98
C ILE A 113 5.15 -17.69 -13.65
#